data_AF-A0A9W6H0S6-F1
#
_entry.id   AF-A0A9W6H0S6-F1
#
_cell.length_a   1.000
_cell.length_b   1.000
_cell.length_c   1.000
_cell.angle_alpha   90.00
_cell.angle_beta   90.00
_cell.angle_gamma   90.00
#
_symmetry.space_group_name_H-M   'P 1'
#
loop_
_entity.id
_entity.type
_entity.pdbx_description
1 polymer ?
#
loop_
_entity_poly.entity_id
_entity_poly.type
_entity_poly.pdbx_seq_one_letter_code
_entity_poly.pdbx_strand_id
1 'polypeptide(L)' 'MSNPYPAPYPLPDDGENRDDLPTTEVDGDEVLDPDANDDLIDSADADRLAAGDDDVDDEV' A
#
# COMPACT_ATOMS: atom_id res chain seq x y z
N MET A 1 26.76 13.60 24.19
CA MET A 1 26.78 12.26 23.58
C MET A 1 26.19 12.37 22.18
N SER A 2 26.89 11.89 21.15
CA SER A 2 26.36 11.83 19.78
C SER A 2 25.77 10.44 19.58
N ASN A 3 24.51 10.37 19.15
CA ASN A 3 23.86 9.11 18.82
C ASN A 3 24.42 8.65 17.46
N PRO A 4 25.10 7.49 17.38
CA PRO A 4 25.79 7.07 16.16
C PRO A 4 24.84 6.63 15.04
N TYR A 5 23.54 6.48 15.34
CA TYR A 5 22.54 6.09 14.37
C TYR A 5 21.81 7.31 13.82
N PRO A 6 21.63 7.40 12.48
CA PRO A 6 20.81 8.43 11.88
C PRO A 6 19.39 8.37 12.44
N ALA A 7 18.71 9.52 12.49
CA ALA A 7 17.29 9.54 12.79
C ALA A 7 16.55 8.65 11.77
N PRO A 8 15.53 7.88 12.21
CA PRO A 8 14.72 7.10 11.29
C PRO A 8 14.16 8.03 10.21
N TYR A 9 14.21 7.58 8.96
CA TYR A 9 13.52 8.26 7.88
C TYR A 9 12.02 8.31 8.21
N PRO A 10 11.32 9.41 7.86
CA PRO A 10 9.87 9.41 7.93
C PRO A 10 9.37 8.22 7.11
N LEU A 11 8.58 7.37 7.77
CA LEU A 11 7.88 6.29 7.09
C LEU A 11 6.90 6.95 6.11
N PRO A 12 6.73 6.41 4.89
CA PRO A 12 5.63 6.82 4.03
C PRO A 12 4.32 6.66 4.83
N ASP A 13 3.43 7.64 4.69
CA ASP A 13 2.08 7.54 5.22
C ASP A 13 1.45 6.32 4.54
N ASP A 14 1.09 5.30 5.32
CA ASP A 14 0.55 4.02 4.88
C ASP A 14 -0.90 4.14 4.41
N GLY A 15 -1.19 5.22 3.67
CA GLY A 15 -2.45 5.52 3.00
C GLY A 15 -2.73 4.63 1.79
N GLU A 16 -2.24 3.39 1.79
CA GLU A 16 -2.74 2.36 0.88
C GLU A 16 -4.22 2.15 1.23
N ASN A 17 -5.12 2.59 0.35
CA ASN A 17 -6.57 2.35 0.47
C ASN A 17 -6.80 0.83 0.47
N ARG A 18 -6.75 0.22 1.66
CA ARG A 18 -7.08 -1.20 1.88
C ARG A 18 -8.52 -1.53 1.51
N ASP A 19 -9.34 -0.50 1.34
CA ASP A 19 -10.74 -0.59 0.93
C ASP A 19 -10.92 -1.22 -0.46
N ASP A 20 -9.90 -1.17 -1.33
CA ASP A 20 -9.94 -1.78 -2.67
C ASP A 20 -9.43 -3.24 -2.69
N LEU A 21 -8.90 -3.75 -1.57
CA LEU A 21 -8.42 -5.13 -1.49
C LEU A 21 -9.59 -6.10 -1.33
N PRO A 22 -9.61 -7.23 -2.05
CA PRO A 22 -10.63 -8.24 -1.86
C PRO A 22 -10.55 -8.89 -0.47
N THR A 23 -11.64 -8.79 0.28
CA THR A 23 -11.81 -9.33 1.64
C THR A 23 -12.93 -10.36 1.71
N THR A 24 -12.94 -11.15 2.79
CA THR A 24 -13.97 -12.13 3.12
C THR A 24 -14.26 -12.15 4.63
N GLU A 25 -15.48 -12.53 5.02
CA GLU A 25 -15.86 -12.64 6.44
C GLU A 25 -15.51 -14.03 7.00
N VAL A 26 -14.71 -14.06 8.07
CA VAL A 26 -14.35 -15.28 8.82
C VAL A 26 -14.65 -15.04 10.30
N ASP A 27 -15.55 -15.85 10.88
CA ASP A 27 -15.98 -15.74 12.28
C ASP A 27 -16.52 -14.35 12.69
N GLY A 28 -16.99 -13.56 11.72
CA GLY A 28 -17.50 -12.20 11.92
C GLY A 28 -16.43 -11.11 11.87
N ASP A 29 -15.20 -11.46 11.54
CA ASP A 29 -14.11 -10.52 11.25
C ASP A 29 -13.84 -10.46 9.75
N GLU A 30 -13.56 -9.27 9.24
CA GLU A 30 -13.16 -9.05 7.85
C GLU A 30 -11.66 -9.33 7.68
N VAL A 31 -11.32 -10.28 6.82
CA VAL A 31 -9.94 -10.72 6.54
C VAL A 31 -9.65 -10.68 5.04
N LEU A 32 -8.38 -10.59 4.65
CA LEU A 32 -7.99 -10.70 3.24
C LEU A 32 -8.40 -12.05 2.67
N ASP A 33 -8.98 -12.05 1.47
CA ASP A 33 -9.40 -13.28 0.81
C ASP A 33 -8.19 -14.02 0.21
N PRO A 34 -7.81 -15.21 0.72
CA PRO A 34 -6.67 -15.96 0.20
C PRO A 34 -6.93 -16.60 -1.17
N ASP A 35 -8.20 -16.72 -1.58
CA ASP A 35 -8.59 -17.21 -2.90
C ASP A 35 -8.62 -16.07 -3.94
N ALA A 36 -8.57 -14.82 -3.48
CA ALA A 36 -8.31 -13.69 -4.34
C ALA A 36 -6.86 -13.74 -4.80
N ASN A 37 -6.68 -13.81 -6.12
CA ASN A 37 -5.38 -14.03 -6.71
C ASN A 37 -4.54 -12.74 -6.65
N ASP A 38 -3.79 -12.56 -5.56
CA ASP A 38 -2.88 -11.43 -5.30
C ASP A 38 -1.74 -11.35 -6.34
N ASP A 39 -1.46 -12.45 -7.04
CA ASP A 39 -0.51 -12.50 -8.16
C ASP A 39 -1.00 -11.76 -9.43
N LEU A 40 -2.23 -11.21 -9.42
CA LEU A 40 -2.74 -10.37 -10.51
C LEU A 40 -2.30 -8.92 -10.41
N ILE A 41 -1.54 -8.54 -9.38
CA ILE A 41 -0.89 -7.22 -9.34
C ILE A 41 0.12 -7.15 -10.50
N ASP A 42 -0.15 -6.29 -11.48
CA ASP A 42 0.80 -6.05 -12.56
C ASP A 42 2.04 -5.38 -11.97
N SER A 43 3.19 -6.05 -12.05
CA SER A 43 4.48 -5.52 -11.59
C SER A 43 4.80 -4.14 -12.18
N ALA A 44 4.35 -3.86 -13.40
CA ALA A 44 4.53 -2.55 -14.02
C ALA A 44 3.66 -1.48 -13.35
N ASP A 45 2.47 -1.84 -12.87
CA ASP A 45 1.61 -0.93 -12.11
C ASP A 45 2.13 -0.75 -10.68
N ALA A 46 2.63 -1.82 -10.06
CA ALA A 46 3.31 -1.75 -8.76
C ALA A 46 4.57 -0.87 -8.81
N ASP A 47 5.39 -1.01 -9.86
CA ASP A 47 6.58 -0.16 -10.07
C ASP A 47 6.18 1.29 -10.37
N ARG A 48 5.07 1.53 -11.08
CA ARG A 48 4.55 2.89 -11.33
C ARG A 48 4.08 3.56 -10.04
N LEU A 49 3.35 2.83 -9.19
CA LEU A 49 2.93 3.29 -7.87
C LEU A 49 4.15 3.56 -6.97
N ALA A 50 5.12 2.65 -6.96
CA ALA A 50 6.36 2.81 -6.19
C ALA A 50 7.25 3.95 -6.69
N ALA A 51 7.15 4.32 -7.98
CA ALA A 51 7.85 5.45 -8.56
C ALA A 51 7.23 6.81 -8.18
N GLY A 52 6.05 6.84 -7.56
CA GLY A 52 5.39 8.07 -7.12
C GLY A 52 4.79 8.90 -8.26
N ASP A 53 4.41 8.25 -9.37
CA ASP A 53 3.90 8.92 -10.59
C ASP A 53 2.37 9.19 -10.55
N ASP A 54 1.74 9.11 -9.36
CA ASP A 54 0.29 9.31 -9.16
C ASP A 54 -0.11 10.78 -8.93
N ASP A 55 0.85 11.71 -8.93
CA ASP A 55 0.60 13.14 -8.79
C ASP A 55 0.37 13.81 -10.16
N VAL A 56 -0.80 13.64 -10.78
CA VAL A 56 -1.46 14.68 -11.61
C VAL A 56 -2.91 14.30 -11.93
N ASP A 57 -3.84 14.63 -11.03
CA ASP A 57 -5.08 15.29 -11.45
C ASP A 57 -5.51 16.30 -10.37
N ASP A 58 -4.84 17.45 -10.43
CA ASP A 58 -5.22 18.69 -9.78
C ASP A 58 -6.36 19.33 -10.60
N GLU A 59 -7.54 19.45 -9.96
CA GLU A 59 -8.57 20.47 -10.19
C GLU A 59 -9.44 20.45 -11.49
N VAL A 60 -10.74 20.13 -11.34
CA VAL A 60 -11.90 20.88 -11.91
C VAL A 60 -13.21 20.69 -11.11
#